data_AF-A0A316FY17-F1
#
_entry.id   AF-A0A316FY17-F1
#
_cell.length_a   1.000
_cell.length_b   1.000
_cell.length_c   1.000
_cell.angle_alpha   90.00
_cell.angle_beta   90.00
_cell.angle_gamma   90.00
#
_symmetry.space_group_name_H-M   'P 1'
#
loop_
_entity.id
_entity.type
_entity.pdbx_description
1 polymer ?
#
loop_
_entity_poly.entity_id
_entity_poly.type
_entity_poly.pdbx_seq_one_letter_code
_entity_poly.pdbx_strand_id
1 'polypeptide(L)'
;MPGDQHAVDKLADMINGCDDGGPATTRRIPDFAGTGIPIRQDPRLRECNYGTFNGTPVGELARIRSQHIHQPFPGGQSYQEVVGQTRDFLSEVARDWDGKKVLLISHSANRWALDNLLAGIPLEDQVDAPFAWREGWHYTLPTGWPGR
;
A
#
# COMPACT_ATOMS: atom_id res chain seq x y z
N MET A 1 -14.15 14.02 -26.32
CA MET A 1 -12.93 13.87 -25.51
C MET A 1 -12.69 12.38 -25.36
N PRO A 2 -11.73 11.77 -26.08
CA PRO A 2 -11.43 10.36 -25.87
C PRO A 2 -10.66 10.23 -24.55
N GLY A 3 -11.23 9.49 -23.61
CA GLY A 3 -10.61 9.18 -22.33
C GLY A 3 -9.37 8.30 -22.52
N ASP A 4 -8.45 8.42 -21.56
CA ASP A 4 -7.15 7.76 -21.48
C ASP A 4 -7.20 6.22 -21.52
N GLN A 5 -7.47 5.67 -22.70
CA GLN A 5 -7.35 4.24 -22.98
C GLN A 5 -5.88 3.77 -22.97
N HIS A 6 -4.91 4.69 -22.96
CA HIS A 6 -3.49 4.37 -23.14
C HIS A 6 -2.77 3.89 -21.86
N ALA A 7 -3.35 4.11 -20.67
CA ALA A 7 -2.69 3.72 -19.41
C ALA A 7 -2.81 2.21 -19.11
N VAL A 8 -3.83 1.53 -19.65
CA VAL A 8 -4.11 0.11 -19.40
C VAL A 8 -3.29 -0.86 -20.28
N ASP A 9 -2.64 -0.38 -21.34
CA ASP A 9 -2.08 -1.24 -22.39
C ASP A 9 -0.85 -2.09 -21.98
N LYS A 10 -0.36 -2.00 -20.73
CA LYS A 10 0.73 -2.88 -20.22
C LYS A 10 0.64 -3.21 -18.71
N LEU A 11 -0.55 -3.15 -18.11
CA LEU A 11 -0.73 -3.58 -16.71
C LEU A 11 -0.79 -5.11 -16.65
N ALA A 12 0.16 -5.72 -15.94
CA ALA A 12 0.22 -7.17 -15.81
C ALA A 12 -0.68 -7.71 -14.70
N ASP A 13 -0.88 -6.93 -13.64
CA ASP A 13 -1.65 -7.33 -12.47
C ASP A 13 -2.07 -6.10 -11.65
N MET A 14 -3.14 -6.25 -10.89
CA MET A 14 -3.59 -5.29 -9.90
C MET A 14 -3.68 -5.96 -8.54
N ILE A 15 -2.94 -5.44 -7.56
CA ILE A 15 -2.89 -6.01 -6.22
C ILE A 15 -3.52 -5.04 -5.22
N ASN A 16 -4.50 -5.51 -4.47
CA ASN A 16 -5.27 -4.70 -3.54
C ASN A 16 -5.14 -5.18 -2.08
N GLY A 17 -5.00 -4.24 -1.15
CA GLY A 17 -5.23 -4.46 0.27
C GLY A 17 -6.72 -4.60 0.55
N CYS A 18 -7.17 -5.78 0.98
CA CYS A 18 -8.60 -5.99 1.25
C CYS A 18 -8.94 -5.76 2.71
N ASP A 19 -9.58 -4.63 3.05
CA ASP A 19 -10.09 -4.33 4.39
C ASP A 19 -11.39 -5.13 4.67
N ASP A 20 -11.25 -6.42 4.94
CA ASP A 20 -12.38 -7.33 5.14
C ASP A 20 -12.73 -7.45 6.62
N GLY A 21 -13.52 -6.50 7.13
CA GLY A 21 -14.29 -6.68 8.36
C GLY A 21 -15.53 -7.58 8.20
N GLY A 22 -15.57 -8.45 7.19
CA GLY A 22 -16.70 -9.33 6.85
C GLY A 22 -16.35 -10.33 5.74
N PRO A 23 -17.18 -11.34 5.45
CA PRO A 23 -16.85 -12.43 4.53
C PRO A 23 -16.49 -11.85 3.15
N ALA A 24 -15.27 -12.18 2.71
CA ALA A 24 -14.61 -11.80 1.46
C ALA A 24 -15.57 -11.34 0.36
N THR A 25 -15.92 -10.06 0.39
CA THR A 25 -16.46 -9.39 -0.79
C THR A 25 -15.25 -8.76 -1.44
N THR A 26 -14.74 -9.39 -2.49
CA THR A 26 -13.93 -8.69 -3.48
C THR A 26 -14.74 -7.47 -3.88
N ARG A 27 -14.46 -6.31 -3.29
CA ARG A 27 -15.01 -5.05 -3.73
C ARG A 27 -14.39 -4.86 -5.10
N ARG A 28 -15.09 -5.35 -6.13
CA ARG A 28 -14.74 -5.15 -7.52
C ARG A 28 -14.52 -3.65 -7.65
N ILE A 29 -13.28 -3.27 -7.95
CA ILE A 29 -12.98 -1.88 -8.26
C ILE A 29 -13.73 -1.63 -9.57
N PRO A 30 -14.84 -0.87 -9.54
CA PRO A 30 -15.83 -0.88 -10.62
C PRO A 30 -15.22 -0.56 -11.99
N ASP A 31 -14.19 0.29 -11.97
CA ASP A 31 -13.52 0.81 -13.17
C ASP A 31 -12.62 -0.24 -13.86
N PHE A 32 -12.27 -1.35 -13.19
CA PHE A 32 -11.47 -2.43 -13.77
C PHE A 32 -12.29 -3.64 -14.22
N ALA A 33 -13.61 -3.64 -13.97
CA ALA A 33 -14.49 -4.70 -14.42
C ALA A 33 -14.54 -4.71 -15.96
N GLY A 34 -14.05 -5.81 -16.57
CA GLY A 34 -14.04 -5.98 -18.03
C GLY A 34 -12.71 -5.69 -18.73
N THR A 35 -11.68 -5.26 -17.99
CA THR A 35 -10.34 -5.00 -18.55
C THR A 35 -9.53 -6.27 -18.85
N GLY A 36 -9.93 -7.42 -18.29
CA GLY A 36 -9.18 -8.68 -18.38
C GLY A 36 -7.90 -8.72 -17.52
N ILE A 37 -7.59 -7.64 -16.80
CA ILE A 37 -6.43 -7.56 -15.90
C ILE A 37 -6.71 -8.44 -14.66
N PRO A 38 -5.81 -9.37 -14.30
CA PRO A 38 -5.92 -10.14 -13.06
C PRO A 38 -5.96 -9.21 -11.84
N ILE A 39 -6.85 -9.52 -10.90
CA ILE A 39 -6.96 -8.81 -9.62
C ILE A 39 -6.58 -9.79 -8.52
N ARG A 40 -5.56 -9.45 -7.73
CA ARG A 40 -5.11 -10.22 -6.57
C ARG A 40 -5.36 -9.44 -5.29
N GLN A 41 -5.81 -10.14 -4.27
CA GLN A 41 -5.91 -9.57 -2.93
C GLN A 41 -4.68 -10.03 -2.14
N ASP A 42 -4.05 -9.09 -1.45
CA ASP A 42 -2.92 -9.38 -0.57
C ASP A 42 -3.18 -8.79 0.83
N PRO A 43 -3.26 -9.62 1.88
CA PRO A 43 -3.52 -9.14 3.22
C PRO A 43 -2.42 -8.23 3.77
N ARG A 44 -1.18 -8.29 3.25
CA ARG A 44 -0.06 -7.44 3.65
C ARG A 44 -0.26 -5.98 3.26
N LEU A 45 -1.16 -5.71 2.33
CA LEU A 45 -1.45 -4.36 1.81
C LEU A 45 -2.63 -3.68 2.50
N ARG A 46 -3.21 -4.31 3.54
CA ARG A 46 -4.22 -3.68 4.39
C ARG A 46 -3.66 -2.43 5.05
N GLU A 47 -4.54 -1.52 5.46
CA GLU A 47 -4.09 -0.41 6.31
C GLU A 47 -3.47 -0.95 7.61
N CYS A 48 -2.58 -0.14 8.20
CA CYS A 48 -2.03 -0.42 9.53
C CYS A 48 -3.17 -0.78 10.51
N ASN A 49 -3.05 -1.94 11.16
CA ASN A 49 -3.98 -2.30 12.21
C ASN A 49 -3.75 -1.39 13.44
N TYR A 50 -4.69 -0.48 13.71
CA TYR A 50 -4.61 0.45 14.83
C TYR A 50 -5.08 -0.16 16.17
N GLY A 51 -5.41 -1.46 16.18
CA GLY A 51 -5.84 -2.19 17.38
C GLY A 51 -7.08 -1.55 18.01
N THR A 52 -6.96 -1.14 19.28
CA THR A 52 -8.06 -0.47 20.01
C THR A 52 -8.49 0.87 19.38
N PHE A 53 -7.67 1.46 18.51
CA PHE A 53 -7.96 2.71 17.81
C PHE A 53 -8.60 2.51 16.43
N ASN A 54 -8.85 1.28 16.00
CA ASN A 54 -9.58 1.04 14.75
C ASN A 54 -10.96 1.70 14.78
N GLY A 55 -11.31 2.40 13.69
CA GLY A 55 -12.57 3.18 13.59
C GLY A 55 -12.50 4.59 14.17
N THR A 56 -11.39 4.97 14.80
CA THR A 56 -11.17 6.33 15.33
C THR A 56 -11.03 7.35 14.18
N PRO A 57 -11.49 8.60 14.34
CA PRO A 57 -11.28 9.65 13.35
C PRO A 57 -9.80 9.85 13.00
N VAL A 58 -9.53 10.07 11.70
CA VAL A 58 -8.16 10.28 11.20
C VAL A 58 -7.41 11.40 11.93
N GLY A 59 -8.12 12.48 12.30
CA GLY A 59 -7.53 13.61 13.02
C GLY A 59 -7.07 13.27 14.44
N GLU A 60 -7.67 12.27 15.10
CA GLU A 60 -7.23 11.79 16.41
C GLU A 60 -6.06 10.82 16.27
N LEU A 61 -6.14 9.89 15.29
CA LEU A 61 -5.00 9.03 14.93
C LEU A 61 -3.76 9.86 14.60
N ALA A 62 -3.91 10.94 13.81
CA ALA A 62 -2.81 11.84 13.41
C ALA A 62 -2.02 12.42 14.59
N ARG A 63 -2.59 12.50 15.79
CA ARG A 63 -1.91 13.05 16.97
C ARG A 63 -0.98 12.05 17.66
N ILE A 64 -1.13 10.77 17.36
CA ILE A 64 -0.42 9.67 18.03
C ILE A 64 0.44 8.84 17.07
N ARG A 65 0.37 9.05 15.75
CA ARG A 65 1.06 8.20 14.75
C ARG A 65 2.57 8.11 14.98
N SER A 66 3.25 9.23 15.19
CA SER A 66 4.70 9.25 15.43
C SER A 66 5.13 8.42 16.65
N GLN A 67 4.25 8.25 17.65
CA GLN A 67 4.52 7.41 18.81
C GLN A 67 4.54 5.91 18.46
N HIS A 68 3.88 5.54 17.36
CA HIS A 68 3.69 4.16 16.92
C HIS A 68 4.53 3.77 15.69
N ILE A 69 5.59 4.54 15.40
CA ILE A 69 6.55 4.17 14.35
C ILE A 69 7.23 2.84 14.71
N HIS A 70 7.83 2.79 15.90
CA HIS A 70 8.58 1.62 16.39
C HIS A 70 7.80 0.80 17.43
N GLN A 71 6.79 1.40 18.06
CA GLN A 71 5.97 0.75 19.07
C GLN A 71 4.59 0.41 18.50
N PRO A 72 4.10 -0.83 18.63
CA PRO A 72 2.78 -1.17 18.12
C PRO A 72 1.66 -0.35 18.77
N PHE A 73 0.59 -0.07 18.02
CA PHE A 73 -0.67 0.32 18.64
C PHE A 73 -1.14 -0.80 19.61
N PRO A 74 -1.82 -0.48 20.72
CA PRO A 74 -2.37 -1.51 21.61
C PRO A 74 -3.30 -2.49 20.87
N GLY A 75 -2.90 -3.77 20.78
CA GLY A 75 -3.62 -4.79 20.01
C GLY A 75 -3.54 -4.63 18.49
N GLY A 76 -2.59 -3.82 18.00
CA GLY A 76 -2.38 -3.48 16.61
C GLY A 76 -0.95 -3.73 16.14
N GLN A 77 -0.54 -2.99 15.11
CA GLN A 77 0.78 -3.02 14.49
C GLN A 77 1.53 -1.71 14.77
N SER A 78 2.84 -1.71 14.59
CA SER A 78 3.66 -0.52 14.41
C SER A 78 3.79 -0.20 12.93
N TYR A 79 4.17 1.03 12.58
CA TYR A 79 4.47 1.34 11.18
C TYR A 79 5.70 0.57 10.66
N GLN A 80 6.67 0.24 11.51
CA GLN A 80 7.78 -0.67 11.16
C GLN A 80 7.30 -2.08 10.78
N GLU A 81 6.29 -2.63 11.46
CA GLU A 81 5.72 -3.92 11.07
C GLU A 81 4.99 -3.86 9.72
N VAL A 82 4.37 -2.72 9.39
CA VAL A 82 3.81 -2.48 8.05
C VAL A 82 4.94 -2.43 7.01
N VAL A 83 6.04 -1.71 7.30
CA VAL A 83 7.23 -1.70 6.42
C VAL A 83 7.76 -3.12 6.16
N GLY A 84 7.83 -3.96 7.20
CA GLY A 84 8.23 -5.37 7.05
C GLY A 84 7.31 -6.14 6.11
N GLN A 85 6.00 -6.02 6.28
CA GLN A 85 5.02 -6.69 5.41
C GLN A 85 5.07 -6.18 3.97
N THR A 86 5.22 -4.87 3.76
CA THR A 86 5.38 -4.28 2.42
C THR A 86 6.69 -4.75 1.78
N ARG A 87 7.76 -4.92 2.54
CA ARG A 87 9.05 -5.46 2.06
C ARG A 87 8.92 -6.91 1.59
N ASP A 88 8.23 -7.76 2.36
CA ASP A 88 7.98 -9.14 1.96
C ASP A 88 7.16 -9.19 0.66
N PHE A 89 6.13 -8.35 0.56
CA PHE A 89 5.34 -8.19 -0.65
C PHE A 89 6.20 -7.75 -1.85
N LEU A 90 7.01 -6.70 -1.70
CA LEU A 90 7.89 -6.22 -2.78
C LEU A 90 8.94 -7.26 -3.20
N SER A 91 9.40 -8.11 -2.28
CA SER A 91 10.33 -9.20 -2.60
C SER A 91 9.68 -10.24 -3.52
N GLU A 92 8.41 -10.56 -3.31
CA GLU A 92 7.63 -11.41 -4.23
C GLU A 92 7.37 -10.71 -5.57
N VAL A 93 7.02 -9.42 -5.55
CA VAL A 93 6.82 -8.64 -6.78
C VAL A 93 8.07 -8.61 -7.64
N ALA A 94 9.25 -8.38 -7.04
CA ALA A 94 10.54 -8.39 -7.74
C ALA A 94 10.84 -9.74 -8.40
N ARG A 95 10.38 -10.84 -7.81
CA ARG A 95 10.60 -12.20 -8.33
C ARG A 95 9.65 -12.56 -9.47
N ASP A 96 8.36 -12.28 -9.30
CA ASP A 96 7.30 -12.83 -10.16
C ASP A 96 6.81 -11.84 -11.24
N TRP A 97 7.12 -10.55 -11.07
CA TRP A 97 6.74 -9.45 -11.98
C TRP A 97 7.92 -8.62 -12.48
N ASP A 98 9.14 -9.18 -12.51
CA ASP A 98 10.29 -8.51 -13.13
C ASP A 98 9.99 -8.11 -14.59
N GLY A 99 10.35 -6.86 -14.94
CA GLY A 99 10.06 -6.26 -16.23
C GLY A 99 8.58 -5.94 -16.51
N LYS A 100 7.66 -6.14 -15.55
CA LYS A 100 6.23 -5.86 -15.71
C LYS A 100 5.81 -4.59 -14.96
N LYS A 101 4.64 -4.04 -15.31
CA LYS A 101 3.96 -3.00 -14.53
C LYS A 101 2.86 -3.62 -13.69
N VAL A 102 2.86 -3.30 -12.40
CA VAL A 102 1.85 -3.72 -11.43
C VAL A 102 1.15 -2.48 -10.89
N LEU A 103 -0.19 -2.50 -10.86
CA LEU A 103 -0.98 -1.48 -10.17
C LEU A 103 -1.20 -1.92 -8.73
N LEU A 104 -0.77 -1.08 -7.78
CA LEU A 104 -0.95 -1.33 -6.36
C LEU A 104 -2.01 -0.39 -5.78
N ILE A 105 -3.05 -0.95 -5.17
CA ILE A 105 -4.12 -0.20 -4.51
C ILE A 105 -4.08 -0.52 -3.03
N SER A 106 -3.86 0.50 -2.22
CA SER A 106 -3.60 0.35 -0.79
C SER A 106 -3.79 1.69 -0.05
N HIS A 107 -3.28 1.77 1.17
CA HIS A 107 -3.56 2.83 2.14
C HIS A 107 -2.30 3.63 2.51
N SER A 108 -2.45 4.57 3.45
CA SER A 108 -1.41 5.55 3.74
C SER A 108 -0.15 4.90 4.35
N ALA A 109 -0.31 3.90 5.23
CA ALA A 109 0.85 3.23 5.82
C ALA A 109 1.70 2.49 4.79
N ASN A 110 1.05 1.87 3.80
CA ASN A 110 1.74 1.20 2.70
C ASN A 110 2.47 2.20 1.80
N ARG A 111 1.89 3.38 1.55
CA ARG A 111 2.59 4.44 0.82
C ARG A 111 3.86 4.88 1.55
N TRP A 112 3.77 5.13 2.85
CA TRP A 112 4.94 5.48 3.65
C TRP A 112 5.98 4.37 3.64
N ALA A 113 5.56 3.10 3.70
CA ALA A 113 6.46 1.97 3.55
C ALA A 113 7.15 1.92 2.17
N LEU A 114 6.44 2.20 1.08
CA LEU A 114 7.04 2.28 -0.26
C LEU A 114 8.05 3.42 -0.36
N ASP A 115 7.69 4.61 0.12
CA ASP A 115 8.60 5.76 0.15
C ASP A 115 9.84 5.46 1.02
N ASN A 116 9.68 4.74 2.13
CA ASN A 116 10.79 4.32 2.98
C ASN A 116 11.71 3.32 2.29
N LEU A 117 11.14 2.23 1.75
CA LEU A 117 11.89 1.12 1.17
C LEU A 117 12.54 1.48 -0.18
N LEU A 118 11.88 2.31 -0.99
CA LEU A 118 12.28 2.56 -2.39
C LEU A 118 12.86 3.96 -2.62
N ALA A 119 12.48 4.95 -1.80
CA ALA A 119 13.04 6.30 -1.87
C ALA A 119 13.93 6.67 -0.67
N GLY A 120 14.03 5.79 0.35
CA GLY A 120 14.87 6.01 1.52
C GLY A 120 14.36 7.09 2.46
N ILE A 121 13.08 7.46 2.39
CA ILE A 121 12.51 8.51 3.23
C ILE A 121 12.16 7.93 4.62
N PRO A 122 12.69 8.47 5.74
CA PRO A 122 12.36 7.99 7.08
C PRO A 122 10.87 8.12 7.40
N LEU A 123 10.30 7.17 8.15
CA LEU A 123 8.89 7.22 8.55
C LEU A 123 8.59 8.45 9.41
N GLU A 124 9.56 8.88 10.21
CA GLU A 124 9.54 10.07 11.06
C GLU A 124 9.23 11.35 10.26
N ASP A 125 9.65 11.41 9.00
CA ASP A 125 9.43 12.56 8.11
C ASP A 125 8.06 12.50 7.41
N GLN A 126 7.28 11.44 7.62
CA GLN A 126 6.12 11.11 6.79
C GLN A 126 4.81 10.95 7.54
N VAL A 127 4.83 10.28 8.70
CA VAL A 127 3.59 9.87 9.39
C VAL A 127 2.76 11.05 9.88
N ASP A 128 3.43 12.17 10.20
CA ASP A 128 2.84 13.43 10.66
C ASP A 128 2.89 14.52 9.58
N ALA A 129 3.48 14.23 8.42
CA ALA A 129 3.55 15.19 7.32
C ALA A 129 2.16 15.42 6.70
N PRO A 130 1.86 16.66 6.24
CA PRO A 130 0.60 16.95 5.59
C PRO A 130 0.43 16.07 4.34
N PHE A 131 -0.78 15.54 4.17
CA PHE A 131 -1.09 14.70 3.01
C PHE A 131 -1.20 15.55 1.74
N ALA A 132 -0.16 15.52 0.91
CA ALA A 132 -0.15 16.16 -0.40
C ALA A 132 -0.83 15.25 -1.43
N TRP A 133 -2.16 15.36 -1.54
CA TRP A 133 -2.94 14.61 -2.53
C TRP A 133 -2.38 14.80 -3.95
N ARG A 134 -2.34 13.71 -4.70
CA ARG A 134 -2.04 13.64 -6.13
C ARG A 134 -2.74 12.42 -6.72
N GLU A 135 -2.83 12.37 -8.04
CA GLU A 135 -3.53 11.31 -8.79
C GLU A 135 -2.93 9.90 -8.56
N GLY A 136 -1.62 9.81 -8.35
CA GLY A 136 -0.95 8.55 -8.06
C GLY A 136 0.54 8.70 -7.78
N TRP A 137 1.18 7.58 -7.46
CA TRP A 137 2.61 7.48 -7.22
C TRP A 137 3.21 6.43 -8.15
N HIS A 138 4.42 6.71 -8.64
CA HIS A 138 5.19 5.78 -9.46
C HIS A 138 6.47 5.42 -8.72
N TYR A 139 6.69 4.11 -8.57
CA TYR A 139 7.89 3.57 -7.97
C TYR A 139 8.58 2.66 -8.98
N THR A 140 9.91 2.62 -8.94
CA THR A 140 10.71 1.64 -9.68
C THR A 140 11.27 0.65 -8.68
N LEU A 141 10.87 -0.61 -8.81
CA LEU A 141 11.44 -1.71 -8.06
C LEU A 141 12.64 -2.26 -8.85
N PRO A 142 13.87 -2.20 -8.33
CA PRO A 142 15.03 -2.73 -9.06
C PRO A 142 14.92 -4.23 -9.29
N THR A 143 15.37 -4.72 -10.45
CA THR A 143 15.53 -6.15 -10.69
C THR A 143 16.47 -6.75 -9.65
N GLY A 144 16.06 -7.86 -9.03
CA GLY A 144 16.81 -8.49 -7.94
C GLY A 144 16.87 -7.65 -6.66
N TRP A 145 15.86 -6.82 -6.41
CA TRP A 145 15.79 -5.99 -5.19
C TRP A 145 15.95 -6.85 -3.93
N PRO A 146 16.95 -6.58 -3.07
CA PRO A 146 17.34 -7.49 -2.00
C PRO A 146 16.57 -7.29 -0.69
N GLY A 147 15.48 -6.52 -0.68
CA GLY A 147 14.65 -6.31 0.51
C GLY A 147 15.31 -5.49 1.62
N ARG A 148 16.04 -4.42 1.28
CA ARG A 148 16.78 -3.58 2.26
C ARG A 148 15.86 -2.79 3.18
#